data_AF-A0A7S3L7F0-F1
#
_entry.id   AF-A0A7S3L7F0-F1
#
_cell.length_a   1.000
_cell.length_b   1.000
_cell.length_c   1.000
_cell.angle_alpha   90.00
_cell.angle_beta   90.00
_cell.angle_gamma   90.00
#
_symmetry.space_group_name_H-M   'P 1'
#
loop_
_entity.id
_entity.type
_entity.pdbx_description
1 polymer ?
#
loop_
_entity_poly.entity_id
_entity_poly.type
_entity_poly.pdbx_seq_one_letter_code
_entity_poly.pdbx_strand_id
1 'polypeptide(L)'
;RGCERLYATNVVAAERDDAYRRIDLKAYLQQEATLEPPTEVAAHRHWLAVDGTQPDIPENPDPSTTAISAATTATRIEPVPTPPRGDATGLEVHRLQAKMLSEELQLYYTRVHLALERGNATPETADQQEIVLQSLARDTGLQELVPFLVRYIQAEIHRRIGNVEHCRTLVRAVTAMLRNPHLHLELHMHALVPALFSCVVAKRLPGNHWALRRDAAMALFTTCQVFGKDYSNLQAKILQPLCSALGPDKGLASRYGGLVGVTLFGPKAIDAYLLETILACWDDWGKALKTSDKETTEAIRMCQQAALTAVHVFLDRVTPAEKAQRVTWDELAEPFGDCLISIQGEHT
;
A
#
# COMPACT_ATOMS: atom_id res chain seq x y z
N ARG A 1 -49.96 63.13 -75.90
CA ARG A 1 -49.21 63.77 -74.79
C ARG A 1 -49.09 62.71 -73.69
N GLY A 2 -47.92 62.17 -73.35
CA GLY A 2 -46.58 62.29 -73.96
C GLY A 2 -45.71 61.06 -73.63
N CYS A 3 -44.49 61.06 -74.17
CA CYS A 3 -43.19 60.53 -73.68
C CYS A 3 -43.14 59.53 -72.51
N GLU A 4 -42.20 58.60 -72.36
CA GLU A 4 -41.02 58.08 -73.13
C GLU A 4 -40.60 56.76 -72.42
N ARG A 5 -39.71 55.86 -72.88
CA ARG A 5 -38.76 55.76 -74.02
C ARG A 5 -38.58 54.25 -74.39
N LEU A 6 -37.92 53.94 -75.50
CA LEU A 6 -37.33 52.61 -75.77
C LEU A 6 -35.89 52.56 -75.22
N TYR A 7 -35.39 51.36 -74.87
CA TYR A 7 -34.14 50.78 -75.39
C TYR A 7 -34.07 49.28 -75.02
N ALA A 8 -33.50 48.48 -75.91
CA ALA A 8 -33.25 47.05 -75.69
C ALA A 8 -31.73 46.79 -75.71
N THR A 9 -31.25 45.92 -74.82
CA THR A 9 -29.95 45.26 -74.96
C THR A 9 -29.98 43.90 -74.26
N ASN A 10 -29.77 42.84 -75.03
CA ASN A 10 -29.00 41.70 -74.52
C ASN A 10 -27.52 42.07 -74.63
N VAL A 11 -26.72 41.76 -73.61
CA VAL A 11 -25.35 41.17 -73.69
C VAL A 11 -24.68 41.22 -72.30
N VAL A 12 -24.42 40.01 -71.79
CA VAL A 12 -23.27 39.56 -70.98
C VAL A 12 -22.55 40.57 -70.05
N ALA A 13 -22.58 40.25 -68.76
CA ALA A 13 -21.46 40.48 -67.86
C ALA A 13 -20.94 39.13 -67.37
N ALA A 14 -19.67 38.84 -67.62
CA ALA A 14 -18.94 37.75 -67.00
C ALA A 14 -17.83 38.37 -66.15
N GLU A 15 -17.86 38.17 -64.84
CA GLU A 15 -16.67 37.95 -64.00
C GLU A 15 -17.03 37.71 -62.52
N ARG A 16 -16.34 36.71 -61.97
CA ARG A 16 -16.08 36.34 -60.56
C ARG A 16 -16.61 37.28 -59.46
N ASP A 17 -17.44 36.69 -58.59
CA ASP A 17 -16.92 36.34 -57.26
C ASP A 17 -17.72 35.17 -56.64
N ASP A 18 -17.04 34.05 -56.38
CA ASP A 18 -17.62 32.83 -55.79
C ASP A 18 -17.82 32.96 -54.25
N ALA A 19 -18.32 34.11 -53.80
CA ALA A 19 -18.44 34.42 -52.37
C ALA A 19 -19.56 33.62 -51.67
N TYR A 20 -20.61 33.22 -52.40
CA TYR A 20 -21.79 32.55 -51.83
C TYR A 20 -22.30 31.41 -52.70
N ARG A 21 -21.93 30.17 -52.32
CA ARG A 21 -22.52 28.94 -52.88
C ARG A 21 -24.03 28.95 -52.64
N ARG A 22 -24.83 29.01 -53.70
CA ARG A 22 -26.30 28.94 -53.61
C ARG A 22 -26.71 27.55 -53.11
N ILE A 23 -27.43 27.49 -51.99
CA ILE A 23 -27.92 26.27 -51.36
C ILE A 23 -29.40 26.10 -51.70
N ASP A 24 -29.82 24.90 -52.13
CA ASP A 24 -31.24 24.55 -52.25
C ASP A 24 -31.82 24.28 -50.87
N LEU A 25 -32.79 25.11 -50.46
CA LEU A 25 -33.46 25.05 -49.16
C LEU A 25 -34.22 23.73 -48.96
N LYS A 26 -34.75 23.10 -50.02
CA LYS A 26 -35.42 21.80 -49.89
C LYS A 26 -34.43 20.69 -49.63
N ALA A 27 -33.30 20.70 -50.34
CA ALA A 27 -32.22 19.74 -50.12
C ALA A 27 -31.61 19.91 -48.71
N TYR A 28 -31.40 21.15 -48.25
CA TYR A 28 -30.86 21.41 -46.91
C TYR A 28 -31.79 20.96 -45.78
N LEU A 29 -33.10 21.17 -45.90
CA LEU A 29 -34.08 20.71 -44.90
C LEU A 29 -34.30 19.18 -44.90
N GLN A 30 -33.94 18.50 -45.99
CA GLN A 30 -33.97 17.04 -46.12
C GLN A 30 -32.61 16.40 -45.77
N GLN A 31 -31.57 17.21 -45.56
CA GLN A 31 -30.25 16.73 -45.20
C GLN A 31 -30.23 16.39 -43.71
N GLU A 32 -30.12 15.10 -43.38
CA GLU A 32 -29.86 14.67 -42.01
C GLU A 32 -28.53 15.28 -41.51
N ALA A 33 -28.47 15.62 -40.23
CA ALA A 33 -27.29 16.25 -39.63
C ALA A 33 -26.12 15.27 -39.61
N THR A 34 -25.26 15.33 -40.64
CA THR A 34 -24.08 14.44 -40.83
C THR A 34 -22.94 14.67 -39.84
N LEU A 35 -23.12 15.56 -38.85
CA LEU A 35 -22.16 15.78 -37.77
C LEU A 35 -22.68 15.06 -36.52
N GLU A 36 -22.05 13.94 -36.20
CA GLU A 36 -22.25 13.29 -34.91
C GLU A 36 -21.89 14.28 -33.79
N PRO A 37 -22.70 14.38 -32.72
CA PRO A 37 -22.35 15.22 -31.59
C PRO A 37 -21.06 14.70 -30.94
N PRO A 38 -20.15 15.58 -30.47
CA PRO A 38 -18.96 15.13 -29.77
C PRO A 38 -19.36 14.34 -28.52
N THR A 39 -18.62 13.26 -28.24
CA THR A 39 -18.77 12.48 -27.02
C THR A 39 -18.68 13.36 -25.77
N GLU A 40 -19.42 13.00 -24.72
CA GLU A 40 -19.37 13.71 -23.43
C GLU A 40 -17.93 13.86 -22.91
N VAL A 41 -17.66 14.99 -22.26
CA VAL A 41 -16.32 15.33 -21.77
C VAL A 41 -15.92 14.42 -20.61
N ALA A 42 -15.08 13.43 -20.90
CA ALA A 42 -14.49 12.52 -19.92
C ALA A 42 -13.02 12.89 -19.62
N ALA A 43 -12.59 12.66 -18.39
CA ALA A 43 -11.21 12.88 -17.96
C ALA A 43 -10.49 11.54 -17.68
N HIS A 44 -9.44 11.25 -18.45
CA HIS A 44 -8.51 10.15 -18.17
C HIS A 44 -7.37 10.65 -17.28
N ARG A 45 -6.87 9.82 -16.35
CA ARG A 45 -5.77 10.17 -15.44
C ARG A 45 -4.61 9.20 -15.67
N HIS A 46 -3.40 9.74 -15.79
CA HIS A 46 -2.16 8.98 -15.93
C HIS A 46 -1.04 9.65 -15.12
N TRP A 47 0.08 8.94 -14.92
CA TRP A 47 1.25 9.47 -14.22
C TRP A 47 2.12 10.29 -15.18
N LEU A 48 2.17 11.60 -14.97
CA LEU A 48 3.08 12.49 -15.73
C LEU A 48 4.54 12.35 -15.26
N ALA A 49 4.76 12.22 -13.95
CA ALA A 49 6.08 12.04 -13.36
C ALA A 49 5.99 11.25 -12.03
N VAL A 50 7.07 10.51 -11.74
CA VAL A 50 7.29 9.72 -10.52
C VAL A 50 8.70 10.07 -10.04
N ASP A 51 8.82 10.62 -8.83
CA ASP A 51 10.08 11.16 -8.26
C ASP A 51 10.87 12.09 -9.20
N GLY A 52 10.15 12.91 -9.97
CA GLY A 52 10.72 13.85 -10.95
C GLY A 52 11.08 13.23 -12.31
N THR A 53 10.99 11.91 -12.45
CA THR A 53 11.19 11.18 -13.72
C THR A 53 9.86 10.89 -14.41
N GLN A 54 9.76 11.18 -15.70
CA GLN A 54 8.59 10.82 -16.51
C GLN A 54 8.56 9.30 -16.78
N PRO A 55 7.49 8.57 -16.43
CA PRO A 55 7.40 7.14 -16.72
C PRO A 55 7.11 6.89 -18.21
N ASP A 56 7.67 5.80 -18.73
CA ASP A 56 7.51 5.34 -20.11
C ASP A 56 6.14 4.64 -20.27
N ILE A 57 5.10 5.43 -20.54
CA ILE A 57 3.71 5.02 -20.75
C ILE A 57 3.17 5.71 -22.02
N PRO A 58 2.25 5.09 -22.78
CA PRO A 58 1.80 5.62 -24.07
C PRO A 58 1.10 6.99 -24.00
N GLU A 59 0.63 7.42 -22.82
CA GLU A 59 0.07 8.75 -22.58
C GLU A 59 1.14 9.84 -22.41
N ASN A 60 2.41 9.47 -22.17
CA ASN A 60 3.52 10.42 -22.02
C ASN A 60 4.28 10.57 -23.35
N PRO A 61 4.76 11.78 -23.69
CA PRO A 61 5.57 12.01 -24.88
C PRO A 61 6.93 11.31 -24.81
N ASP A 62 7.33 10.70 -25.93
CA ASP A 62 8.69 10.15 -26.09
C ASP A 62 9.76 11.22 -25.81
N PRO A 63 10.78 10.94 -24.97
CA PRO A 63 11.82 11.90 -24.61
C PRO A 63 12.66 12.37 -25.82
N SER A 64 12.70 11.58 -26.90
CA SER A 64 13.32 11.94 -28.18
C SER A 64 12.52 12.97 -28.98
N THR A 65 11.19 12.99 -28.86
CA THR A 65 10.29 13.85 -29.63
C THR A 65 10.19 15.24 -29.00
N THR A 66 10.18 15.32 -27.66
CA THR A 66 10.10 16.57 -26.90
C THR A 66 11.26 17.53 -27.20
N ALA A 67 12.44 17.01 -27.53
CA ALA A 67 13.62 17.81 -27.91
C ALA A 67 13.42 18.64 -29.18
N ILE A 68 12.53 18.22 -30.08
CA ILE A 68 12.24 18.92 -31.35
C ILE A 68 11.25 20.08 -31.12
N SER A 69 10.30 19.92 -30.20
CA SER A 69 9.30 20.95 -29.89
C SER A 69 9.74 21.98 -28.83
N ALA A 70 10.66 21.61 -27.93
CA ALA A 70 11.14 22.51 -26.87
C ALA A 70 11.97 23.70 -27.38
N ALA A 71 12.52 23.60 -28.60
CA ALA A 71 13.36 24.63 -29.23
C ALA A 71 12.66 25.99 -29.44
N THR A 72 11.33 26.05 -29.33
CA THR A 72 10.54 27.27 -29.57
C THR A 72 10.21 28.08 -28.31
N THR A 73 10.36 27.53 -27.09
CA THR A 73 9.69 28.15 -25.91
C THR A 73 10.38 28.04 -24.53
N ALA A 74 11.59 27.49 -24.38
CA ALA A 74 12.22 27.41 -23.05
C ALA A 74 13.73 27.70 -23.03
N THR A 75 14.14 28.48 -22.02
CA THR A 75 15.55 28.79 -21.72
C THR A 75 16.29 27.52 -21.29
N ARG A 76 17.36 27.19 -22.02
CA ARG A 76 18.20 25.99 -21.86
C ARG A 76 18.79 25.87 -20.44
N ILE A 77 18.34 24.85 -19.70
CA ILE A 77 19.12 24.21 -18.62
C ILE A 77 19.83 23.01 -19.25
N GLU A 78 21.14 22.87 -19.03
CA GLU A 78 21.94 21.76 -19.58
C GLU A 78 21.46 20.40 -19.04
N PRO A 79 21.15 19.41 -19.91
CA PRO A 79 20.87 18.05 -19.47
C PRO A 79 22.18 17.29 -19.13
N VAL A 80 22.20 16.65 -17.96
CA VAL A 80 23.25 15.72 -17.53
C VAL A 80 23.20 14.45 -18.41
N PRO A 81 24.34 13.87 -18.85
CA PRO A 81 24.35 12.76 -19.80
C PRO A 81 23.85 11.44 -19.19
N THR A 82 22.98 10.74 -19.92
CA THR A 82 22.40 9.44 -19.54
C THR A 82 23.30 8.25 -19.96
N PRO A 83 23.49 7.23 -19.10
CA PRO A 83 24.14 5.97 -19.46
C PRO A 83 23.18 5.01 -20.23
N PRO A 84 23.69 3.93 -20.86
CA PRO A 84 22.93 3.14 -21.84
C PRO A 84 21.94 2.14 -21.22
N ARG A 85 20.98 1.71 -22.04
CA ARG A 85 19.91 0.76 -21.71
C ARG A 85 20.44 -0.61 -21.26
N GLY A 86 20.02 -1.02 -20.08
CA GLY A 86 20.11 -2.37 -19.51
C GLY A 86 19.27 -2.45 -18.23
N ASP A 87 18.85 -3.64 -17.82
CA ASP A 87 17.85 -3.88 -16.75
C ASP A 87 18.37 -3.64 -15.31
N ALA A 88 19.06 -2.51 -15.09
CA ALA A 88 19.66 -2.09 -13.82
C ALA A 88 19.10 -0.75 -13.30
N THR A 89 18.04 -0.22 -13.92
CA THR A 89 17.53 1.15 -13.73
C THR A 89 17.24 1.49 -12.27
N GLY A 90 16.63 0.59 -11.48
CA GLY A 90 16.41 0.84 -10.05
C GLY A 90 17.71 0.93 -9.23
N LEU A 91 18.68 0.04 -9.48
CA LEU A 91 19.87 -0.08 -8.63
C LEU A 91 20.95 0.98 -8.94
N GLU A 92 21.09 1.39 -10.20
CA GLU A 92 22.03 2.46 -10.57
C GLU A 92 21.50 3.85 -10.28
N VAL A 93 20.21 4.14 -10.55
CA VAL A 93 19.60 5.44 -10.23
C VAL A 93 19.69 5.74 -8.73
N HIS A 94 19.37 4.77 -7.85
CA HIS A 94 19.52 4.95 -6.41
C HIS A 94 20.99 5.11 -5.95
N ARG A 95 21.98 4.52 -6.63
CA ARG A 95 23.41 4.75 -6.32
C ARG A 95 23.89 6.13 -6.78
N LEU A 96 23.30 6.68 -7.84
CA LEU A 96 23.55 8.06 -8.28
C LEU A 96 22.89 9.08 -7.34
N GLN A 97 21.65 8.84 -6.90
CA GLN A 97 20.95 9.68 -5.92
C GLN A 97 21.72 9.84 -4.59
N ALA A 98 22.47 8.81 -4.14
CA ALA A 98 23.29 8.92 -2.93
C ALA A 98 24.38 10.01 -3.01
N LYS A 99 24.84 10.37 -4.23
CA LYS A 99 25.76 11.49 -4.46
C LYS A 99 25.06 12.85 -4.61
N MET A 100 23.74 12.86 -4.73
CA MET A 100 22.92 14.09 -4.83
C MET A 100 22.41 14.55 -3.45
N LEU A 101 22.54 13.71 -2.42
CA LEU A 101 22.09 14.00 -1.06
C LEU A 101 23.02 15.01 -0.36
N SER A 102 22.44 16.05 0.25
CA SER A 102 23.17 17.05 1.04
C SER A 102 23.96 16.43 2.20
N GLU A 103 25.10 17.04 2.58
CA GLU A 103 25.95 16.59 3.69
C GLU A 103 25.16 16.47 5.01
N GLU A 104 24.28 17.42 5.30
CA GLU A 104 23.39 17.40 6.47
C GLU A 104 22.43 16.19 6.47
N LEU A 105 21.90 15.82 5.30
CA LEU A 105 21.03 14.65 5.15
C LEU A 105 21.81 13.33 5.23
N GLN A 106 23.08 13.31 4.77
CA GLN A 106 23.98 12.16 4.98
C GLN A 106 24.35 11.99 6.47
N LEU A 107 24.61 13.09 7.18
CA LEU A 107 24.86 13.09 8.63
C LEU A 107 23.61 12.65 9.40
N TYR A 108 22.42 13.13 9.03
CA TYR A 108 21.15 12.68 9.58
C TYR A 108 20.95 11.17 9.37
N TYR A 109 21.08 10.67 8.13
CA TYR A 109 20.98 9.25 7.83
C TYR A 109 21.96 8.39 8.65
N THR A 110 23.19 8.86 8.80
CA THR A 110 24.22 8.17 9.59
C THR A 110 23.81 8.09 11.07
N ARG A 111 23.24 9.15 11.65
CA ARG A 111 22.70 9.15 13.02
C ARG A 111 21.52 8.19 13.17
N VAL A 112 20.57 8.21 12.23
CA VAL A 112 19.42 7.29 12.19
C VAL A 112 19.89 5.83 12.12
N HIS A 113 20.80 5.51 11.19
CA HIS A 113 21.36 4.17 11.04
C HIS A 113 22.05 3.69 12.34
N LEU A 114 22.88 4.53 12.97
CA LEU A 114 23.55 4.18 14.22
C LEU A 114 22.56 3.95 15.38
N ALA A 115 21.48 4.71 15.47
CA ALA A 115 20.44 4.50 16.48
C ALA A 115 19.67 3.18 16.23
N LEU A 116 19.31 2.88 14.98
CA LEU A 116 18.61 1.65 14.62
C LEU A 116 19.49 0.38 14.78
N GLU A 117 20.81 0.49 14.55
CA GLU A 117 21.74 -0.63 14.72
C GLU A 117 22.08 -0.89 16.20
N ARG A 118 22.23 0.16 17.02
CA ARG A 118 22.48 0.01 18.48
C ARG A 118 21.27 -0.53 19.23
N GLY A 119 20.06 -0.19 18.79
CA GLY A 119 18.81 -0.63 19.39
C GLY A 119 18.67 -0.20 20.85
N ASN A 120 18.05 -1.06 21.65
CA ASN A 120 17.66 -0.83 23.06
C ASN A 120 18.65 -1.42 24.09
N ALA A 121 19.94 -1.56 23.74
CA ALA A 121 20.93 -2.25 24.57
C ALA A 121 21.25 -1.53 25.92
N THR A 122 21.07 -0.21 25.98
CA THR A 122 21.21 0.63 27.18
C THR A 122 20.05 1.62 27.24
N PRO A 123 19.68 2.17 28.41
CA PRO A 123 18.63 3.18 28.49
C PRO A 123 18.90 4.40 27.58
N GLU A 124 20.15 4.89 27.55
CA GLU A 124 20.56 5.99 26.67
C GLU A 124 20.38 5.68 25.17
N THR A 125 20.61 4.43 24.75
CA THR A 125 20.40 4.03 23.35
C THR A 125 18.92 3.83 23.02
N ALA A 126 18.12 3.37 23.99
CA ALA A 126 16.66 3.31 23.85
C ALA A 126 16.04 4.72 23.71
N ASP A 127 16.51 5.71 24.48
CA ASP A 127 16.08 7.10 24.34
C ASP A 127 16.49 7.70 22.99
N GLN A 128 17.73 7.47 22.54
CA GLN A 128 18.20 7.86 21.20
C GLN A 128 17.38 7.23 20.08
N GLN A 129 17.03 5.94 20.22
CA GLN A 129 16.16 5.23 19.29
C GLN A 129 14.77 5.85 19.25
N GLU A 130 14.18 6.16 20.41
CA GLU A 130 12.84 6.74 20.50
C GLU A 130 12.79 8.15 19.87
N ILE A 131 13.80 8.99 20.15
CA ILE A 131 13.95 10.31 19.51
C ILE A 131 14.02 10.19 17.98
N VAL A 132 14.80 9.23 17.47
CA VAL A 132 14.90 8.96 16.02
C VAL A 132 13.56 8.48 15.45
N LEU A 133 12.84 7.59 16.13
CA LEU A 133 11.52 7.12 15.68
C LEU A 133 10.48 8.27 15.66
N GLN A 134 10.54 9.19 16.63
CA GLN A 134 9.66 10.36 16.66
C GLN A 134 10.01 11.41 15.60
N SER A 135 11.29 11.58 15.30
CA SER A 135 11.80 12.41 14.18
C SER A 135 11.31 11.86 12.83
N LEU A 136 11.51 10.57 12.55
CA LEU A 136 11.00 9.91 11.34
C LEU A 136 9.48 10.05 11.15
N ALA A 137 8.72 10.12 12.25
CA ALA A 137 7.26 10.25 12.23
C ALA A 137 6.74 11.70 12.02
N ARG A 138 7.60 12.72 12.14
CA ARG A 138 7.20 14.15 12.17
C ARG A 138 7.92 15.03 11.15
N ASP A 139 9.14 14.68 10.77
CA ASP A 139 9.97 15.56 9.93
C ASP A 139 9.51 15.57 8.46
N THR A 140 9.46 16.76 7.87
CA THR A 140 8.91 17.03 6.54
C THR A 140 9.93 16.88 5.41
N GLY A 141 11.22 16.99 5.71
CA GLY A 141 12.31 17.05 4.71
C GLY A 141 12.96 15.71 4.36
N LEU A 142 12.35 14.58 4.73
CA LEU A 142 13.00 13.26 4.65
C LEU A 142 12.67 12.44 3.39
N GLN A 143 11.87 12.97 2.45
CA GLN A 143 11.43 12.22 1.27
C GLN A 143 12.59 11.70 0.41
N GLU A 144 13.64 12.50 0.18
CA GLU A 144 14.85 12.06 -0.54
C GLU A 144 15.58 10.89 0.12
N LEU A 145 15.37 10.70 1.43
CA LEU A 145 16.02 9.66 2.21
C LEU A 145 15.22 8.34 2.26
N VAL A 146 13.93 8.39 1.92
CA VAL A 146 13.01 7.23 1.96
C VAL A 146 13.55 6.02 1.18
N PRO A 147 14.06 6.13 -0.07
CA PRO A 147 14.52 4.96 -0.82
C PRO A 147 15.70 4.25 -0.14
N PHE A 148 16.59 5.02 0.50
CA PHE A 148 17.74 4.49 1.23
C PHE A 148 17.32 3.79 2.52
N LEU A 149 16.40 4.39 3.29
CA LEU A 149 15.83 3.81 4.50
C LEU A 149 15.05 2.52 4.21
N VAL A 150 14.19 2.51 3.18
CA VAL A 150 13.44 1.30 2.80
C VAL A 150 14.39 0.19 2.39
N ARG A 151 15.38 0.47 1.53
CA ARG A 151 16.37 -0.53 1.10
C ARG A 151 17.19 -1.07 2.28
N TYR A 152 17.58 -0.21 3.22
CA TYR A 152 18.28 -0.61 4.45
C TYR A 152 17.40 -1.54 5.31
N ILE A 153 16.16 -1.12 5.61
CA ILE A 153 15.19 -1.89 6.39
C ILE A 153 14.93 -3.26 5.74
N GLN A 154 14.67 -3.28 4.43
CA GLN A 154 14.43 -4.51 3.67
C GLN A 154 15.64 -5.44 3.74
N ALA A 155 16.86 -4.93 3.52
CA ALA A 155 18.08 -5.72 3.54
C ALA A 155 18.38 -6.29 4.94
N GLU A 156 18.29 -5.47 5.99
CA GLU A 156 18.59 -5.91 7.36
C GLU A 156 17.53 -6.86 7.92
N ILE A 157 16.25 -6.70 7.60
CA ILE A 157 15.21 -7.68 7.96
C ILE A 157 15.52 -9.06 7.37
N HIS A 158 15.89 -9.14 6.09
CA HIS A 158 16.22 -10.42 5.46
C HIS A 158 17.57 -10.98 5.95
N ARG A 159 18.58 -10.13 6.19
CA ARG A 159 19.92 -10.54 6.63
C ARG A 159 19.98 -10.95 8.10
N ARG A 160 19.26 -10.25 8.97
CA ARG A 160 19.30 -10.41 10.44
C ARG A 160 17.98 -10.88 11.04
N ILE A 161 17.17 -11.65 10.30
CA ILE A 161 15.87 -12.15 10.78
C ILE A 161 15.96 -12.92 12.13
N GLY A 162 17.12 -13.48 12.46
CA GLY A 162 17.39 -14.11 13.76
C GLY A 162 17.58 -13.15 14.94
N ASN A 163 17.81 -11.85 14.73
CA ASN A 163 17.86 -10.85 15.80
C ASN A 163 16.49 -10.17 15.94
N VAL A 164 15.68 -10.69 16.87
CA VAL A 164 14.30 -10.26 17.09
C VAL A 164 14.20 -8.79 17.51
N GLU A 165 15.04 -8.32 18.44
CA GLU A 165 14.99 -6.92 18.93
C GLU A 165 15.40 -5.90 17.85
N HIS A 166 16.41 -6.22 17.04
CA HIS A 166 16.78 -5.37 15.91
C HIS A 166 15.67 -5.37 14.83
N CYS A 167 15.12 -6.53 14.46
CA CYS A 167 13.99 -6.59 13.53
C CYS A 167 12.78 -5.81 14.07
N ARG A 168 12.53 -5.86 15.38
CA ARG A 168 11.44 -5.11 16.04
C ARG A 168 11.67 -3.60 15.95
N THR A 169 12.91 -3.16 16.15
CA THR A 169 13.32 -1.76 15.94
C THR A 169 13.09 -1.29 14.50
N LEU A 170 13.42 -2.12 13.50
CA LEU A 170 13.15 -1.82 12.08
C LEU A 170 11.64 -1.77 11.77
N VAL A 171 10.83 -2.69 12.32
CA VAL A 171 9.36 -2.67 12.17
C VAL A 171 8.74 -1.44 12.83
N ARG A 172 9.27 -1.00 13.99
CA ARG A 172 8.87 0.28 14.61
C ARG A 172 9.24 1.47 13.72
N ALA A 173 10.40 1.45 13.05
CA ALA A 173 10.79 2.48 12.09
C ALA A 173 9.85 2.54 10.88
N VAL A 174 9.47 1.39 10.29
CA VAL A 174 8.44 1.33 9.24
C VAL A 174 7.11 1.91 9.73
N THR A 175 6.70 1.58 10.97
CA THR A 175 5.46 2.10 11.57
C THR A 175 5.53 3.62 11.80
N ALA A 176 6.69 4.16 12.18
CA ALA A 176 6.92 5.60 12.29
C ALA A 176 6.84 6.30 10.92
N MET A 177 7.49 5.74 9.90
CA MET A 177 7.43 6.26 8.53
C MET A 177 6.00 6.24 7.98
N LEU A 178 5.24 5.15 8.20
CA LEU A 178 3.82 5.02 7.80
C LEU A 178 2.88 6.02 8.49
N ARG A 179 3.29 6.60 9.62
CA ARG A 179 2.52 7.63 10.35
C ARG A 179 2.82 9.05 9.89
N ASN A 180 3.90 9.27 9.14
CA ASN A 180 4.30 10.58 8.68
C ASN A 180 3.53 10.95 7.39
N PRO A 181 2.63 11.96 7.41
CA PRO A 181 1.84 12.33 6.25
C PRO A 181 2.65 13.01 5.14
N HIS A 182 3.93 13.34 5.40
CA HIS A 182 4.83 13.97 4.44
C HIS A 182 5.72 12.97 3.69
N LEU A 183 5.61 11.66 3.99
CA LEU A 183 6.38 10.61 3.32
C LEU A 183 5.50 9.82 2.34
N HIS A 184 5.79 9.94 1.05
CA HIS A 184 5.14 9.15 0.01
C HIS A 184 5.82 7.77 -0.07
N LEU A 185 5.30 6.80 0.69
CA LEU A 185 5.80 5.41 0.74
C LEU A 185 5.20 4.48 -0.32
N GLU A 186 4.19 4.97 -1.05
CA GLU A 186 3.39 4.26 -2.05
C GLU A 186 4.25 3.45 -3.06
N LEU A 187 5.23 4.11 -3.65
CA LEU A 187 6.18 3.53 -4.62
C LEU A 187 7.03 2.40 -4.02
N HIS A 188 7.22 2.40 -2.69
CA HIS A 188 8.11 1.49 -1.96
C HIS A 188 7.38 0.36 -1.23
N MET A 189 6.04 0.33 -1.26
CA MET A 189 5.24 -0.70 -0.60
C MET A 189 5.57 -2.12 -1.06
N HIS A 190 5.93 -2.28 -2.34
CA HIS A 190 6.32 -3.56 -2.93
C HIS A 190 7.59 -4.17 -2.28
N ALA A 191 8.46 -3.34 -1.70
CA ALA A 191 9.66 -3.76 -0.98
C ALA A 191 9.40 -3.97 0.52
N LEU A 192 8.59 -3.10 1.13
CA LEU A 192 8.26 -3.13 2.56
C LEU A 192 7.32 -4.28 2.94
N VAL A 193 6.24 -4.50 2.18
CA VAL A 193 5.21 -5.50 2.52
C VAL A 193 5.78 -6.92 2.60
N PRO A 194 6.61 -7.40 1.64
CA PRO A 194 7.27 -8.71 1.76
C PRO A 194 8.23 -8.80 2.96
N ALA A 195 8.95 -7.73 3.30
CA ALA A 195 9.85 -7.72 4.47
C ALA A 195 9.05 -7.86 5.78
N LEU A 196 7.93 -7.15 5.92
CA LEU A 196 7.03 -7.31 7.06
C LEU A 196 6.42 -8.73 7.11
N PHE A 197 6.05 -9.31 5.96
CA PHE A 197 5.59 -10.70 5.89
C PHE A 197 6.63 -11.72 6.33
N SER A 198 7.91 -11.51 5.97
CA SER A 198 9.01 -12.34 6.47
C SER A 198 9.04 -12.33 8.00
N CYS A 199 8.91 -11.17 8.66
CA CYS A 199 8.83 -11.09 10.13
C CYS A 199 7.61 -11.82 10.72
N VAL A 200 6.42 -11.72 10.09
CA VAL A 200 5.20 -12.38 10.58
C VAL A 200 5.26 -13.91 10.41
N VAL A 201 5.66 -14.40 9.24
CA VAL A 201 5.48 -15.81 8.84
C VAL A 201 6.73 -16.67 9.08
N ALA A 202 7.90 -16.07 9.36
CA ALA A 202 9.17 -16.79 9.59
C ALA A 202 9.03 -18.04 10.47
N LYS A 203 9.45 -19.20 9.94
CA LYS A 203 9.28 -20.51 10.57
C LYS A 203 10.04 -20.67 11.88
N ARG A 204 11.24 -20.07 12.00
CA ARG A 204 12.11 -20.17 13.17
C ARG A 204 12.70 -18.79 13.47
N LEU A 205 12.32 -18.23 14.61
CA LEU A 205 12.89 -17.05 15.23
C LEU A 205 13.34 -17.47 16.64
N PRO A 206 14.48 -16.98 17.17
CA PRO A 206 14.90 -17.30 18.54
C PRO A 206 14.27 -16.34 19.56
N GLY A 207 14.01 -16.80 20.79
CA GLY A 207 13.57 -15.95 21.89
C GLY A 207 12.15 -15.38 21.75
N ASN A 208 11.90 -14.18 22.28
CA ASN A 208 10.57 -13.57 22.40
C ASN A 208 10.05 -12.96 21.07
N HIS A 209 9.91 -13.80 20.05
CA HIS A 209 9.44 -13.39 18.72
C HIS A 209 7.95 -12.99 18.65
N TRP A 210 7.18 -13.24 19.71
CA TRP A 210 5.73 -13.01 19.74
C TRP A 210 5.36 -11.53 19.62
N ALA A 211 6.19 -10.65 20.21
CA ALA A 211 6.05 -9.21 20.10
C ALA A 211 6.38 -8.72 18.67
N LEU A 212 7.50 -9.17 18.09
CA LEU A 212 7.88 -8.85 16.71
C LEU A 212 6.78 -9.21 15.70
N ARG A 213 6.18 -10.40 15.80
CA ARG A 213 5.09 -10.81 14.91
C ARG A 213 3.85 -9.93 15.06
N ARG A 214 3.50 -9.53 16.28
CA ARG A 214 2.38 -8.62 16.57
C ARG A 214 2.64 -7.23 15.99
N ASP A 215 3.82 -6.67 16.23
CA ASP A 215 4.22 -5.36 15.74
C ASP A 215 4.28 -5.33 14.20
N ALA A 216 4.76 -6.41 13.56
CA ALA A 216 4.80 -6.54 12.11
C ALA A 216 3.41 -6.72 11.48
N ALA A 217 2.52 -7.49 12.11
CA ALA A 217 1.12 -7.60 11.72
C ALA A 217 0.38 -6.25 11.84
N MET A 218 0.67 -5.47 12.89
CA MET A 218 0.14 -4.12 13.06
C MET A 218 0.67 -3.15 12.00
N ALA A 219 1.93 -3.26 11.59
CA ALA A 219 2.50 -2.47 10.49
C ALA A 219 1.84 -2.80 9.13
N LEU A 220 1.58 -4.09 8.85
CA LEU A 220 0.82 -4.52 7.66
C LEU A 220 -0.62 -3.99 7.68
N PHE A 221 -1.29 -4.02 8.83
CA PHE A 221 -2.63 -3.47 8.98
C PHE A 221 -2.66 -1.94 8.83
N THR A 222 -1.67 -1.24 9.41
CA THR A 222 -1.50 0.22 9.25
C THR A 222 -1.30 0.58 7.77
N THR A 223 -0.48 -0.20 7.05
CA THR A 223 -0.31 -0.08 5.59
C THR A 223 -1.66 -0.20 4.85
N CYS A 224 -2.52 -1.14 5.26
CA CYS A 224 -3.88 -1.27 4.69
C CYS A 224 -4.77 -0.07 5.02
N GLN A 225 -4.68 0.51 6.21
CA GLN A 225 -5.50 1.66 6.61
C GLN A 225 -5.11 2.95 5.85
N VAL A 226 -3.82 3.16 5.61
CA VAL A 226 -3.31 4.35 4.91
C VAL A 226 -3.62 4.26 3.41
N PHE A 227 -3.24 3.15 2.75
CA PHE A 227 -3.27 3.03 1.28
C PHE A 227 -4.46 2.22 0.71
N GLY A 228 -5.30 1.62 1.56
CA GLY A 228 -6.38 0.73 1.12
C GLY A 228 -7.54 1.43 0.37
N LYS A 229 -7.63 2.76 0.43
CA LYS A 229 -8.61 3.55 -0.34
C LYS A 229 -8.21 3.66 -1.81
N ASP A 230 -6.94 3.93 -2.05
CA ASP A 230 -6.37 4.12 -3.39
C ASP A 230 -6.10 2.76 -4.07
N TYR A 231 -5.81 1.72 -3.26
CA TYR A 231 -5.51 0.37 -3.74
C TYR A 231 -6.50 -0.67 -3.22
N SER A 232 -7.63 -0.84 -3.92
CA SER A 232 -8.64 -1.87 -3.63
C SER A 232 -8.07 -3.29 -3.50
N ASN A 233 -7.07 -3.64 -4.32
CA ASN A 233 -6.40 -4.94 -4.30
C ASN A 233 -5.39 -5.13 -3.14
N LEU A 234 -5.02 -4.06 -2.42
CA LEU A 234 -4.02 -4.15 -1.34
C LEU A 234 -4.50 -5.00 -0.17
N GLN A 235 -5.75 -4.81 0.25
CA GLN A 235 -6.34 -5.57 1.34
C GLN A 235 -6.34 -7.08 1.04
N ALA A 236 -6.72 -7.48 -0.17
CA ALA A 236 -6.67 -8.88 -0.60
C ALA A 236 -5.24 -9.43 -0.63
N LYS A 237 -4.29 -8.65 -1.19
CA LYS A 237 -2.85 -9.00 -1.25
C LYS A 237 -2.21 -9.18 0.13
N ILE A 238 -2.74 -8.56 1.18
CA ILE A 238 -2.24 -8.72 2.55
C ILE A 238 -3.04 -9.78 3.33
N LEU A 239 -4.35 -9.86 3.16
CA LEU A 239 -5.18 -10.83 3.87
C LEU A 239 -4.93 -12.27 3.38
N GLN A 240 -4.76 -12.50 2.08
CA GLN A 240 -4.59 -13.86 1.54
C GLN A 240 -3.31 -14.57 2.06
N PRO A 241 -2.11 -13.93 2.12
CA PRO A 241 -0.94 -14.53 2.75
C PRO A 241 -1.10 -14.75 4.26
N LEU A 242 -1.82 -13.87 4.97
CA LEU A 242 -2.14 -14.07 6.39
C LEU A 242 -3.02 -15.31 6.57
N CYS A 243 -4.11 -15.45 5.82
CA CYS A 243 -4.95 -16.66 5.84
C CYS A 243 -4.15 -17.92 5.50
N SER A 244 -3.24 -17.86 4.52
CA SER A 244 -2.35 -18.98 4.18
C SER A 244 -1.39 -19.38 5.32
N ALA A 245 -1.06 -18.45 6.22
CA ALA A 245 -0.24 -18.72 7.40
C ALA A 245 -0.97 -19.48 8.52
N LEU A 246 -2.32 -19.53 8.51
CA LEU A 246 -3.11 -20.32 9.46
C LEU A 246 -3.25 -21.81 9.10
N GLY A 247 -2.95 -22.19 7.85
CA GLY A 247 -3.20 -23.54 7.34
C GLY A 247 -2.52 -24.66 8.17
N PRO A 248 -3.08 -25.88 8.16
CA PRO A 248 -2.63 -26.97 9.03
C PRO A 248 -1.15 -27.34 8.85
N ASP A 249 -0.59 -27.19 7.65
CA ASP A 249 0.82 -27.47 7.34
C ASP A 249 1.82 -26.44 7.92
N LYS A 250 1.32 -25.35 8.54
CA LYS A 250 2.16 -24.29 9.10
C LYS A 250 2.40 -24.54 10.59
N GLY A 251 3.63 -24.30 11.03
CA GLY A 251 3.99 -24.39 12.46
C GLY A 251 3.30 -23.34 13.31
N LEU A 252 3.06 -23.65 14.58
CA LEU A 252 2.37 -22.80 15.57
C LEU A 252 2.84 -21.33 15.55
N ALA A 253 4.15 -21.14 15.39
CA ALA A 253 4.80 -19.85 15.31
C ALA A 253 4.24 -18.97 14.16
N SER A 254 4.10 -19.54 12.95
CA SER A 254 3.51 -18.87 11.79
C SER A 254 1.99 -18.72 11.94
N ARG A 255 1.30 -19.72 12.51
CA ARG A 255 -0.15 -19.65 12.77
C ARG A 255 -0.52 -18.49 13.70
N TYR A 256 0.24 -18.27 14.77
CA TYR A 256 0.08 -17.09 15.66
C TYR A 256 0.19 -15.78 14.88
N GLY A 257 1.19 -15.65 13.98
CA GLY A 257 1.37 -14.45 13.18
C GLY A 257 0.18 -14.16 12.27
N GLY A 258 -0.35 -15.20 11.61
CA GLY A 258 -1.57 -15.11 10.81
C GLY A 258 -2.80 -14.77 11.66
N LEU A 259 -3.01 -15.48 12.78
CA LEU A 259 -4.12 -15.31 13.72
C LEU A 259 -4.20 -13.87 14.26
N VAL A 260 -3.08 -13.33 14.75
CA VAL A 260 -3.00 -11.92 15.17
C VAL A 260 -3.26 -10.97 14.00
N GLY A 261 -2.70 -11.24 12.82
CA GLY A 261 -2.91 -10.41 11.62
C GLY A 261 -4.37 -10.34 11.16
N VAL A 262 -5.05 -11.48 11.02
CA VAL A 262 -6.46 -11.55 10.60
C VAL A 262 -7.38 -10.85 11.61
N THR A 263 -7.10 -10.98 12.91
CA THR A 263 -7.87 -10.34 13.98
C THR A 263 -7.93 -8.81 13.83
N LEU A 264 -6.86 -8.18 13.33
CA LEU A 264 -6.82 -6.73 13.13
C LEU A 264 -7.78 -6.22 12.03
N PHE A 265 -8.12 -7.06 11.04
CA PHE A 265 -9.08 -6.70 9.99
C PHE A 265 -10.54 -6.69 10.49
N GLY A 266 -10.79 -7.11 11.73
CA GLY A 266 -12.08 -6.97 12.41
C GLY A 266 -13.08 -8.12 12.15
N PRO A 267 -14.31 -8.00 12.65
CA PRO A 267 -15.22 -9.13 12.87
C PRO A 267 -15.58 -9.88 11.58
N LYS A 268 -15.68 -9.21 10.43
CA LYS A 268 -15.99 -9.87 9.15
C LYS A 268 -14.88 -10.78 8.63
N ALA A 269 -13.62 -10.45 8.93
CA ALA A 269 -12.48 -11.32 8.59
C ALA A 269 -12.33 -12.48 9.59
N ILE A 270 -12.72 -12.25 10.85
CA ILE A 270 -12.76 -13.26 11.90
C ILE A 270 -13.84 -14.31 11.57
N ASP A 271 -15.06 -13.88 11.24
CA ASP A 271 -16.18 -14.72 10.78
C ASP A 271 -15.77 -15.60 9.59
N ALA A 272 -15.25 -14.99 8.52
CA ALA A 272 -15.02 -15.67 7.24
C ALA A 272 -13.82 -16.63 7.18
N TYR A 273 -12.83 -16.52 8.08
CA TYR A 273 -11.58 -17.28 7.98
C TYR A 273 -11.09 -17.89 9.31
N LEU A 274 -11.47 -17.29 10.43
CA LEU A 274 -10.84 -17.58 11.71
C LEU A 274 -11.67 -18.54 12.55
N LEU A 275 -13.00 -18.40 12.51
CA LEU A 275 -13.92 -19.10 13.41
C LEU A 275 -13.88 -20.61 13.22
N GLU A 276 -14.04 -21.09 11.97
CA GLU A 276 -13.89 -22.51 11.60
C GLU A 276 -12.49 -23.04 11.95
N THR A 277 -11.44 -22.27 11.65
CA THR A 277 -10.04 -22.66 11.88
C THR A 277 -9.72 -22.81 13.37
N ILE A 278 -10.23 -21.89 14.20
CA ILE A 278 -10.06 -21.91 15.65
C ILE A 278 -10.75 -23.14 16.24
N LEU A 279 -12.03 -23.38 15.90
CA LEU A 279 -12.80 -24.51 16.41
C LEU A 279 -12.12 -25.85 16.09
N ALA A 280 -11.70 -26.04 14.84
CA ALA A 280 -10.97 -27.25 14.42
C ALA A 280 -9.61 -27.45 15.12
N CYS A 281 -8.89 -26.37 15.45
CA CYS A 281 -7.57 -26.47 16.09
C CYS A 281 -7.63 -26.55 17.62
N TRP A 282 -8.73 -26.14 18.27
CA TRP A 282 -8.79 -25.96 19.71
C TRP A 282 -8.61 -27.26 20.50
N ASP A 283 -9.31 -28.33 20.10
CA ASP A 283 -9.19 -29.65 20.70
C ASP A 283 -7.78 -30.23 20.58
N ASP A 284 -7.14 -30.03 19.43
CA ASP A 284 -5.79 -30.53 19.16
C ASP A 284 -4.75 -29.75 19.96
N TRP A 285 -4.95 -28.45 20.16
CA TRP A 285 -4.16 -27.65 21.10
C TRP A 285 -4.34 -28.13 22.55
N GLY A 286 -5.58 -28.43 22.97
CA GLY A 286 -5.88 -28.96 24.31
C GLY A 286 -5.28 -30.35 24.57
N LYS A 287 -5.22 -31.22 23.56
CA LYS A 287 -4.53 -32.51 23.61
C LYS A 287 -3.01 -32.32 23.64
N ALA A 288 -2.46 -31.50 22.75
CA ALA A 288 -1.02 -31.27 22.62
C ALA A 288 -0.41 -30.64 23.88
N LEU A 289 -1.15 -29.78 24.60
CA LEU A 289 -0.72 -29.16 25.86
C LEU A 289 -0.38 -30.18 26.97
N LYS A 290 -0.90 -31.40 26.90
CA LYS A 290 -0.66 -32.47 27.89
C LYS A 290 0.57 -33.34 27.59
N THR A 291 1.10 -33.26 26.37
CA THR A 291 2.08 -34.23 25.82
C THR A 291 3.36 -33.56 25.32
N SER A 292 3.39 -32.24 25.20
CA SER A 292 4.45 -31.49 24.51
C SER A 292 5.52 -30.89 25.44
N ASP A 293 6.68 -30.57 24.86
CA ASP A 293 7.76 -29.82 25.53
C ASP A 293 7.33 -28.43 26.03
N LYS A 294 8.16 -27.82 26.88
CA LYS A 294 7.91 -26.48 27.44
C LYS A 294 7.76 -25.38 26.37
N GLU A 295 8.60 -25.39 25.34
CA GLU A 295 8.58 -24.37 24.28
C GLU A 295 7.32 -24.46 23.40
N THR A 296 6.89 -25.68 23.07
CA THR A 296 5.67 -25.94 22.30
C THR A 296 4.41 -25.70 23.13
N THR A 297 4.44 -26.03 24.42
CA THR A 297 3.39 -25.66 25.40
C THR A 297 3.18 -24.14 25.43
N GLU A 298 4.25 -23.35 25.50
CA GLU A 298 4.16 -21.89 25.49
C GLU A 298 3.65 -21.36 24.13
N ALA A 299 4.12 -21.95 23.02
CA ALA A 299 3.62 -21.61 21.69
C ALA A 299 2.11 -21.88 21.52
N ILE A 300 1.59 -22.97 22.10
CA ILE A 300 0.16 -23.28 22.12
C ILE A 300 -0.60 -22.24 22.94
N ARG A 301 -0.14 -21.88 24.15
CA ARG A 301 -0.79 -20.86 24.99
C ARG A 301 -0.88 -19.50 24.28
N MET A 302 0.19 -19.07 23.61
CA MET A 302 0.19 -17.83 22.84
C MET A 302 -0.81 -17.87 21.66
N CYS A 303 -1.00 -19.03 21.03
CA CYS A 303 -2.05 -19.22 20.01
C CYS A 303 -3.45 -19.18 20.64
N GLN A 304 -3.67 -19.86 21.78
CA GLN A 304 -4.95 -19.85 22.49
C GLN A 304 -5.34 -18.45 22.95
N GLN A 305 -4.40 -17.68 23.52
CA GLN A 305 -4.65 -16.29 23.93
C GLN A 305 -5.02 -15.40 22.74
N ALA A 306 -4.34 -15.55 21.60
CA ALA A 306 -4.67 -14.80 20.39
C ALA A 306 -6.03 -15.21 19.79
N ALA A 307 -6.41 -16.49 19.89
CA ALA A 307 -7.72 -16.98 19.48
C ALA A 307 -8.85 -16.43 20.37
N LEU A 308 -8.67 -16.46 21.70
CA LEU A 308 -9.60 -15.84 22.66
C LEU A 308 -9.75 -14.33 22.42
N THR A 309 -8.65 -13.63 22.13
CA THR A 309 -8.67 -12.21 21.76
C THR A 309 -9.49 -11.96 20.49
N ALA A 310 -9.41 -12.85 19.50
CA ALA A 310 -10.18 -12.74 18.27
C ALA A 310 -11.67 -13.02 18.48
N VAL A 311 -12.01 -14.05 19.25
CA VAL A 311 -13.39 -14.35 19.65
C VAL A 311 -13.97 -13.18 20.45
N HIS A 312 -13.20 -12.56 21.35
CA HIS A 312 -13.61 -11.33 22.06
C HIS A 312 -13.93 -10.18 21.10
N VAL A 313 -13.04 -9.86 20.16
CA VAL A 313 -13.27 -8.80 19.16
C VAL A 313 -14.49 -9.07 18.29
N PHE A 314 -14.83 -10.34 18.03
CA PHE A 314 -16.06 -10.73 17.35
C PHE A 314 -17.29 -10.57 18.26
N LEU A 315 -17.22 -11.03 19.51
CA LEU A 315 -18.33 -10.94 20.47
C LEU A 315 -18.67 -9.49 20.86
N ASP A 316 -17.70 -8.60 21.00
CA ASP A 316 -17.94 -7.18 21.29
C ASP A 316 -18.63 -6.44 20.14
N ARG A 317 -18.29 -6.78 18.89
CA ARG A 317 -18.56 -5.93 17.72
C ARG A 317 -19.68 -6.44 16.80
N VAL A 318 -20.18 -7.66 17.00
CA VAL A 318 -21.26 -8.25 16.19
C VAL A 318 -22.58 -8.21 16.96
N THR A 319 -23.66 -7.81 16.29
CA THR A 319 -24.98 -7.72 16.92
C THR A 319 -25.54 -9.11 17.25
N PRO A 320 -26.35 -9.27 18.31
CA PRO A 320 -26.89 -10.59 18.69
C PRO A 320 -27.75 -11.25 17.59
N ALA A 321 -28.34 -10.48 16.69
CA ALA A 321 -29.10 -10.99 15.53
C ALA A 321 -28.19 -11.63 14.46
N GLU A 322 -27.01 -11.05 14.21
CA GLU A 322 -26.01 -11.60 13.28
C GLU A 322 -25.32 -12.83 13.86
N LYS A 323 -25.04 -12.84 15.18
CA LYS A 323 -24.49 -14.01 15.90
C LYS A 323 -25.38 -15.24 15.70
N ALA A 324 -26.67 -15.11 16.00
CA ALA A 324 -27.65 -16.20 15.96
C ALA A 324 -27.91 -16.80 14.57
N GLN A 325 -27.47 -16.15 13.47
CA GLN A 325 -27.62 -16.67 12.12
C GLN A 325 -26.50 -17.63 11.66
N ARG A 326 -25.37 -17.71 12.38
CA ARG A 326 -24.18 -18.45 11.89
C ARG A 326 -23.48 -19.35 12.89
N VAL A 327 -23.42 -18.97 14.16
CA VAL A 327 -22.82 -19.80 15.21
C VAL A 327 -23.71 -19.73 16.42
N THR A 328 -24.21 -20.88 16.87
CA THR A 328 -24.98 -20.93 18.12
C THR A 328 -24.03 -20.70 19.29
N TRP A 329 -24.51 -20.01 20.32
CA TRP A 329 -23.71 -19.78 21.54
C TRP A 329 -23.24 -21.10 22.18
N ASP A 330 -23.99 -22.19 21.99
CA ASP A 330 -23.66 -23.53 22.46
C ASP A 330 -22.36 -24.07 21.81
N GLU A 331 -22.14 -23.85 20.51
CA GLU A 331 -20.92 -24.26 19.78
C GLU A 331 -19.66 -23.49 20.24
N LEU A 332 -19.83 -22.32 20.84
CA LEU A 332 -18.75 -21.56 21.49
C LEU A 332 -18.64 -21.88 22.99
N ALA A 333 -19.74 -22.23 23.65
CA ALA A 333 -19.76 -22.56 25.07
C ALA A 333 -19.10 -23.91 25.37
N GLU A 334 -19.27 -24.92 24.51
CA GLU A 334 -18.65 -26.25 24.69
C GLU A 334 -17.10 -26.19 24.74
N PRO A 335 -16.40 -25.55 23.77
CA PRO A 335 -14.94 -25.47 23.79
C PRO A 335 -14.37 -24.33 24.66
N PHE A 336 -15.07 -23.21 24.83
CA PHE A 336 -14.52 -22.01 25.50
C PHE A 336 -15.17 -21.63 26.83
N GLY A 337 -16.20 -22.35 27.30
CA GLY A 337 -17.09 -21.95 28.41
C GLY A 337 -16.39 -21.27 29.59
N ASP A 338 -15.53 -22.00 30.30
CA ASP A 338 -14.81 -21.48 31.48
C ASP A 338 -13.90 -20.27 31.14
N CYS A 339 -13.31 -20.24 29.95
CA CYS A 339 -12.46 -19.13 29.49
C CYS A 339 -13.27 -17.89 29.08
N LEU A 340 -14.49 -18.04 28.56
CA LEU A 340 -15.39 -16.93 28.23
C LEU A 340 -16.03 -16.33 29.47
N ILE A 341 -16.43 -17.16 30.44
CA ILE A 341 -17.05 -16.72 31.70
C ILE A 341 -16.10 -15.80 32.48
N SER A 342 -14.81 -16.15 32.55
CA SER A 342 -13.80 -15.32 33.21
C SER A 342 -13.58 -13.95 32.55
N ILE A 343 -14.05 -13.74 31.32
CA ILE A 343 -13.90 -12.49 30.57
C ILE A 343 -15.18 -11.64 30.64
N GLN A 344 -16.36 -12.26 30.68
CA GLN A 344 -17.61 -11.54 30.94
C GLN A 344 -17.67 -10.97 32.38
N GLY A 345 -16.98 -11.60 33.33
CA GLY A 345 -16.91 -11.14 34.72
C GLY A 345 -16.13 -9.83 34.97
N GLU A 346 -15.35 -9.33 34.01
CA GLU A 346 -14.69 -8.01 34.13
C GLU A 346 -15.57 -6.84 33.68
N HIS A 347 -16.80 -7.11 33.21
CA HIS A 347 -17.73 -6.11 32.65
C HIS A 347 -19.06 -5.94 33.42
N THR A 348 -19.15 -6.45 34.65
CA THR A 348 -20.30 -6.22 35.58
C THR A 348 -19.90 -5.37 36.78
#